data_AF-A0A182YJ57-F1
#
_entry.id   AF-A0A182YJ57-F1
#
_cell.length_a   1.000
_cell.length_b   1.000
_cell.length_c   1.000
_cell.angle_alpha   90.00
_cell.angle_beta   90.00
_cell.angle_gamma   90.00
#
_symmetry.space_group_name_H-M   'P 1'
#
loop_
_entity.id
_entity.type
_entity.pdbx_description
1 polymer ?
#
loop_
_entity_poly.entity_id
_entity_poly.type
_entity_poly.pdbx_seq_one_letter_code
_entity_poly.pdbx_strand_id
1 'polypeptide(L)'
;LQAKATKNFERLVKHHIRSQRGHWETAANLYKEYLLQLLRQSENKTLILFSTVYSKMSPLSREPIRQLYETIRLNLIADWPGDDFELVTSKFFRNLFPVAYHHAIHSDVLHGTERGRSASAGVSANRDFHSDYKNCLVHTYDELKPFGMVPQQLSSSLVSSVSAASVLLRALREGSEVLLRLEEVGVSAPSCRKALLRMNYCGSCKRYNHLHAKPCAGLCQNVMRGCLIEFVGALNKGWSTLTEAIVPLIGTVRSNEGIENEIKSLDGKLSNAIMHAMEIGPQLEKQVGGRACAPGSGTGATQNNTVVRSVSMKFVPMLYFEENHHLVQFKTTNPHTNAT
;
A
#
# COMPACT_ATOMS: atom_id res chain seq x y z
N LEU A 1 -17.85 50.69 -9.73
CA LEU A 1 -18.53 49.97 -8.62
C LEU A 1 -18.80 48.50 -8.94
N GLN A 2 -19.39 48.15 -10.09
CA GLN A 2 -19.67 46.74 -10.44
C GLN A 2 -18.40 45.87 -10.46
N ALA A 3 -17.37 46.30 -11.19
CA ALA A 3 -16.08 45.60 -11.21
C ALA A 3 -15.47 45.41 -9.82
N LYS A 4 -15.67 46.36 -8.90
CA LYS A 4 -15.22 46.26 -7.50
C LYS A 4 -16.00 45.18 -6.74
N ALA A 5 -17.33 45.12 -6.90
CA ALA A 5 -18.16 44.07 -6.28
C ALA A 5 -17.77 42.68 -6.80
N THR A 6 -17.59 42.54 -8.12
CA THR A 6 -17.18 41.29 -8.76
C THR A 6 -15.80 40.83 -8.27
N LYS A 7 -14.79 41.72 -8.28
CA LYS A 7 -13.45 41.39 -7.78
C LYS A 7 -13.44 41.01 -6.30
N ASN A 8 -14.28 41.64 -5.48
CA ASN A 8 -14.41 41.27 -4.07
C ASN A 8 -14.99 39.88 -3.87
N PHE A 9 -16.01 39.50 -4.65
CA PHE A 9 -16.57 38.15 -4.66
C PHE A 9 -15.52 37.13 -5.12
N GLU A 10 -14.86 37.36 -6.25
CA GLU A 10 -13.81 36.49 -6.77
C GLU A 10 -12.68 36.30 -5.77
N ARG A 11 -12.23 37.39 -5.13
CA ARG A 11 -11.19 37.32 -4.10
C ARG A 11 -11.60 36.40 -2.94
N LEU A 12 -12.85 36.49 -2.48
CA LEU A 12 -13.35 35.66 -1.39
C LEU A 12 -13.42 34.19 -1.80
N VAL A 13 -14.00 33.90 -2.96
CA VAL A 13 -14.12 32.53 -3.47
C VAL A 13 -12.76 31.90 -3.72
N LYS A 14 -11.84 32.62 -4.38
CA LYS A 14 -10.47 32.15 -4.62
C LYS A 14 -9.68 31.93 -3.34
N HIS A 15 -9.92 32.75 -2.30
CA HIS A 15 -9.31 32.51 -0.98
C HIS A 15 -9.75 31.16 -0.38
N HIS A 16 -11.05 30.84 -0.43
CA HIS A 16 -11.54 29.55 0.04
C HIS A 16 -11.03 28.37 -0.80
N ILE A 17 -10.97 28.52 -2.13
CA ILE A 17 -10.43 27.49 -3.03
C ILE A 17 -8.96 27.20 -2.70
N ARG A 18 -8.13 28.25 -2.50
CA ARG A 18 -6.73 28.09 -2.09
C ARG A 18 -6.58 27.36 -0.77
N SER A 19 -7.41 27.71 0.21
CA SER A 19 -7.41 27.05 1.51
C SER A 19 -7.75 25.56 1.37
N GLN A 20 -8.79 25.24 0.59
CA GLN A 20 -9.16 23.85 0.33
C GLN A 20 -8.06 23.10 -0.43
N ARG A 21 -7.48 23.70 -1.47
CA ARG A 21 -6.35 23.11 -2.20
C ARG A 21 -5.20 22.76 -1.26
N GLY A 22 -4.84 23.67 -0.36
CA GLY A 22 -3.80 23.44 0.65
C GLY A 22 -4.09 22.23 1.54
N HIS A 23 -5.34 21.97 1.91
CA HIS A 23 -5.71 20.75 2.66
C HIS A 23 -5.50 19.47 1.84
N TRP A 24 -5.87 19.47 0.56
CA TRP A 24 -5.69 18.32 -0.34
C TRP A 24 -4.20 18.02 -0.60
N GLU A 25 -3.41 19.06 -0.90
CA GLU A 25 -1.95 18.96 -1.08
C GLU A 25 -1.28 18.43 0.19
N THR A 26 -1.64 18.99 1.35
CA THR A 26 -1.08 18.56 2.64
C THR A 26 -1.43 17.11 2.94
N ALA A 27 -2.70 16.71 2.73
CA ALA A 27 -3.14 15.34 2.96
C ALA A 27 -2.40 14.34 2.06
N ALA A 28 -2.25 14.66 0.77
CA ALA A 28 -1.51 13.84 -0.19
C ALA A 28 -0.04 13.66 0.24
N ASN A 29 0.63 14.77 0.60
CA ASN A 29 2.04 14.75 0.97
C ASN A 29 2.28 14.00 2.28
N LEU A 30 1.51 14.30 3.32
CA LEU A 30 1.65 13.63 4.62
C LEU A 30 1.39 12.12 4.49
N TYR A 31 0.36 11.72 3.74
CA TYR A 31 0.04 10.31 3.58
C TYR A 31 1.10 9.57 2.76
N LYS A 32 1.63 10.20 1.69
CA LYS A 32 2.74 9.66 0.90
C LYS A 32 3.99 9.47 1.75
N GLU A 33 4.39 10.50 2.49
CA GLU A 33 5.59 10.45 3.35
C GLU A 33 5.46 9.37 4.43
N TYR A 34 4.28 9.29 5.05
CA TYR A 34 3.95 8.25 6.02
C TYR A 34 4.15 6.83 5.46
N LEU A 35 3.55 6.53 4.30
CA LEU A 35 3.68 5.20 3.68
C LEU A 35 5.11 4.88 3.27
N LEU A 36 5.86 5.84 2.72
CA LEU A 36 7.26 5.64 2.35
C LEU A 36 8.15 5.40 3.57
N GLN A 37 7.90 6.08 4.67
CA GLN A 37 8.59 5.82 5.93
C GLN A 37 8.25 4.43 6.47
N LEU A 38 6.98 4.04 6.43
CA LEU A 38 6.52 2.72 6.86
C LEU A 38 7.17 1.59 6.04
N LEU A 39 7.28 1.76 4.71
CA LEU A 39 7.97 0.81 3.83
C LEU A 39 9.44 0.65 4.19
N ARG A 40 10.15 1.75 4.48
CA ARG A 40 11.56 1.70 4.92
C ARG A 40 11.72 0.98 6.26
N GLN A 41 10.81 1.23 7.21
CA GLN A 41 10.82 0.56 8.51
C GLN A 41 10.56 -0.94 8.36
N SER A 42 9.54 -1.31 7.60
CA SER A 42 9.22 -2.71 7.33
C SER A 42 10.34 -3.44 6.59
N GLU A 43 10.99 -2.80 5.61
CA GLU A 43 12.15 -3.37 4.92
C GLU A 43 13.30 -3.65 5.89
N ASN A 44 13.65 -2.68 6.75
CA ASN A 44 14.70 -2.86 7.75
C ASN A 44 14.34 -4.01 8.72
N LYS A 45 13.09 -4.07 9.17
CA LYS A 45 12.59 -5.14 10.04
C LYS A 45 12.73 -6.51 9.38
N THR A 46 12.31 -6.64 8.13
CA THR A 46 12.46 -7.87 7.33
C THR A 46 13.92 -8.26 7.16
N LEU A 47 14.80 -7.31 6.82
CA LEU A 47 16.23 -7.59 6.68
C LEU A 47 16.87 -8.05 8.00
N ILE A 48 16.49 -7.44 9.13
CA ILE A 48 16.94 -7.85 10.47
C ILE A 48 16.45 -9.27 10.77
N LEU A 49 15.16 -9.57 10.55
CA LEU A 49 14.59 -10.91 10.73
C LEU A 49 15.38 -11.96 9.94
N PHE A 50 15.66 -11.70 8.67
CA PHE A 50 16.46 -12.61 7.85
C PHE A 50 17.90 -12.75 8.35
N SER A 51 18.54 -11.67 8.80
CA SER A 51 19.92 -11.75 9.31
C SER A 51 20.02 -12.51 10.65
N THR A 52 18.97 -12.47 11.46
CA THR A 52 18.94 -13.04 12.82
C THR A 52 18.43 -14.47 12.84
N VAL A 53 17.27 -14.73 12.22
CA VAL A 53 16.61 -16.04 12.22
C VAL A 53 17.06 -16.90 11.05
N TYR A 54 17.24 -16.30 9.88
CA TYR A 54 17.58 -16.99 8.63
C TYR A 54 19.00 -16.65 8.14
N SER A 55 19.96 -16.57 9.06
CA SER A 55 21.31 -16.02 8.83
C SER A 55 22.04 -16.63 7.62
N LYS A 56 21.88 -17.94 7.40
CA LYS A 56 22.45 -18.65 6.22
C LYS A 56 21.78 -18.27 4.90
N MET A 57 20.51 -17.86 4.92
CA MET A 57 19.76 -17.43 3.73
C MET A 57 19.87 -15.93 3.46
N SER A 58 20.21 -15.14 4.48
CA SER A 58 20.24 -13.67 4.45
C SER A 58 21.06 -13.07 3.29
N PRO A 59 22.28 -13.55 2.95
CA PRO A 59 23.07 -12.96 1.87
C PRO A 59 22.38 -13.04 0.49
N LEU A 60 21.65 -14.13 0.25
CA LEU A 60 20.97 -14.40 -1.02
C LEU A 60 19.57 -13.78 -1.09
N SER A 61 18.90 -13.63 0.06
CA SER A 61 17.56 -13.01 0.12
C SER A 61 17.60 -11.49 0.20
N ARG A 62 18.72 -10.87 0.61
CA ARG A 62 18.82 -9.42 0.83
C ARG A 62 18.42 -8.59 -0.39
N GLU A 63 18.96 -8.89 -1.56
CA GLU A 63 18.66 -8.13 -2.78
C GLU A 63 17.23 -8.38 -3.28
N PRO A 64 16.72 -9.63 -3.34
CA PRO A 64 15.31 -9.88 -3.62
C PRO A 64 14.33 -9.18 -2.67
N ILE A 65 14.63 -9.11 -1.36
CA ILE A 65 13.82 -8.36 -0.38
C ILE A 65 13.78 -6.88 -0.78
N ARG A 66 14.94 -6.27 -1.06
CA ARG A 66 15.02 -4.87 -1.49
C ARG A 66 14.23 -4.60 -2.77
N GLN A 67 14.33 -5.51 -3.74
CA GLN A 67 13.57 -5.43 -4.99
C GLN A 67 12.06 -5.48 -4.77
N LEU A 68 11.59 -6.33 -3.85
CA LEU A 68 10.18 -6.38 -3.48
C LEU A 68 9.71 -5.03 -2.89
N TYR A 69 10.42 -4.51 -1.89
CA TYR A 69 10.05 -3.23 -1.29
C TYR A 69 10.18 -2.05 -2.25
N GLU A 70 11.17 -2.06 -3.15
CA GLU A 70 11.28 -1.04 -4.20
C GLU A 70 10.12 -1.10 -5.19
N THR A 71 9.71 -2.31 -5.59
CA THR A 71 8.53 -2.49 -6.45
C THR A 71 7.28 -1.92 -5.79
N ILE A 72 7.10 -2.13 -4.47
CA ILE A 72 5.98 -1.53 -3.72
C ILE A 72 6.07 0.01 -3.73
N ARG A 73 7.24 0.58 -3.46
CA ARG A 73 7.45 2.05 -3.46
C ARG A 73 7.15 2.67 -4.83
N LEU A 74 7.63 2.06 -5.90
CA LEU A 74 7.44 2.54 -7.27
C LEU A 74 5.96 2.52 -7.66
N ASN A 75 5.26 1.40 -7.41
CA ASN A 75 3.83 1.25 -7.72
C ASN A 75 2.92 2.17 -6.90
N LEU A 76 3.32 2.50 -5.67
CA LEU A 76 2.58 3.43 -4.82
C LEU A 76 2.53 4.86 -5.39
N ILE A 77 3.62 5.30 -6.04
CA ILE A 77 3.76 6.66 -6.58
C ILE A 77 3.41 6.74 -8.07
N ALA A 78 3.37 5.59 -8.77
CA ALA A 78 3.13 5.53 -10.19
C ALA A 78 1.75 6.10 -10.61
N ASP A 79 1.75 6.83 -11.72
CA ASP A 79 0.52 7.28 -12.39
C ASP A 79 -0.24 6.13 -13.06
N TRP A 80 0.43 4.99 -13.28
CA TRP A 80 -0.17 3.73 -13.72
C TRP A 80 0.60 2.60 -13.04
N PRO A 81 0.09 2.02 -11.95
CA PRO A 81 0.73 0.88 -11.31
C PRO A 81 0.85 -0.26 -12.31
N GLY A 82 2.04 -0.83 -12.44
CA GLY A 82 2.29 -2.02 -13.25
C GLY A 82 1.79 -3.27 -12.53
N ASP A 83 1.51 -4.34 -13.28
CA ASP A 83 1.17 -5.66 -12.72
C ASP A 83 2.43 -6.47 -12.35
N ASP A 84 3.44 -5.78 -11.84
CA ASP A 84 4.78 -6.34 -11.64
C ASP A 84 4.87 -7.19 -10.36
N PHE A 85 3.85 -7.13 -9.49
CA PHE A 85 3.86 -7.82 -8.20
C PHE A 85 3.85 -9.34 -8.35
N GLU A 86 3.05 -9.89 -9.25
CA GLU A 86 3.04 -11.34 -9.49
C GLU A 86 4.42 -11.83 -9.93
N LEU A 87 5.04 -11.12 -10.88
CA LEU A 87 6.37 -11.46 -11.39
C LEU A 87 7.45 -11.32 -10.30
N VAL A 88 7.48 -10.21 -9.56
CA VAL A 88 8.50 -9.94 -8.53
C VAL A 88 8.36 -10.90 -7.36
N THR A 89 7.13 -11.16 -6.89
CA THR A 89 6.87 -12.12 -5.83
C THR A 89 7.20 -13.55 -6.28
N SER A 90 6.79 -13.96 -7.48
CA SER A 90 7.12 -15.28 -8.03
C SER A 90 8.64 -15.48 -8.17
N LYS A 91 9.34 -14.48 -8.74
CA LYS A 91 10.81 -14.50 -8.87
C LYS A 91 11.51 -14.56 -7.51
N PHE A 92 11.02 -13.82 -6.52
CA PHE A 92 11.54 -13.85 -5.15
C PHE A 92 11.49 -15.27 -4.58
N PHE A 93 10.31 -15.89 -4.55
CA PHE A 93 10.14 -17.21 -3.94
C PHE A 93 10.85 -18.31 -4.74
N ARG A 94 10.80 -18.24 -6.07
CA ARG A 94 11.53 -19.21 -6.91
C ARG A 94 13.03 -19.22 -6.62
N ASN A 95 13.64 -18.05 -6.44
CA ASN A 95 15.06 -17.94 -6.12
C ASN A 95 15.37 -18.27 -4.65
N LEU A 96 14.40 -18.10 -3.75
CA LEU A 96 14.54 -18.47 -2.33
C LEU A 96 14.51 -19.99 -2.14
N PHE A 97 13.80 -20.73 -2.99
CA PHE A 97 13.58 -22.17 -2.80
C PHE A 97 14.87 -23.00 -2.67
N PRO A 98 15.87 -22.92 -3.56
CA PRO A 98 17.10 -23.70 -3.42
C PRO A 98 17.84 -23.41 -2.10
N VAL A 99 17.79 -22.16 -1.64
CA VAL A 99 18.45 -21.70 -0.42
C VAL A 99 17.72 -22.24 0.81
N ALA A 100 16.38 -22.14 0.82
CA ALA A 100 15.54 -22.70 1.86
C ALA A 100 15.68 -24.23 1.94
N TYR A 101 15.71 -24.89 0.79
CA TYR A 101 15.88 -26.34 0.68
C TYR A 101 17.25 -26.80 1.23
N HIS A 102 18.34 -26.14 0.87
CA HIS A 102 19.68 -26.50 1.37
C HIS A 102 19.82 -26.28 2.88
N HIS A 103 19.40 -25.11 3.38
CA HIS A 103 19.76 -24.66 4.72
C HIS A 103 18.70 -24.92 5.80
N ALA A 104 17.43 -25.12 5.44
CA ALA A 104 16.36 -25.33 6.40
C ALA A 104 15.59 -26.64 6.22
N ILE A 105 15.78 -27.37 5.11
CA ILE A 105 15.14 -28.68 4.89
C ILE A 105 16.20 -29.78 4.95
N HIS A 106 17.20 -29.72 4.06
CA HIS A 106 18.17 -30.81 3.89
C HIS A 106 19.22 -30.89 5.02
N SER A 107 19.61 -29.75 5.59
CA SER A 107 20.58 -29.70 6.69
C SER A 107 20.06 -30.32 8.00
N ASP A 108 18.75 -30.32 8.24
CA ASP A 108 18.16 -30.90 9.45
C ASP A 108 18.07 -32.43 9.37
N VAL A 109 17.86 -32.98 8.18
CA VAL A 109 17.77 -34.43 7.97
C VAL A 109 19.13 -35.11 8.12
N LEU A 110 20.21 -34.46 7.66
CA LEU A 110 21.57 -34.96 7.87
C LEU A 110 21.91 -35.11 9.37
N HIS A 111 21.52 -34.15 10.22
CA HIS A 111 21.70 -34.25 11.67
C HIS A 111 20.74 -35.24 12.37
N GLY A 112 19.56 -35.50 11.80
CA GLY A 112 18.60 -36.47 12.34
C GLY A 112 19.01 -37.94 12.16
N THR A 113 19.88 -38.22 11.18
CA THR A 113 20.33 -39.60 10.85
C THR A 113 21.59 -40.08 11.58
N GLU A 114 22.30 -39.20 12.30
CA GLU A 114 23.59 -39.51 12.97
C GLU A 114 23.45 -40.01 14.42
N ARG A 115 22.50 -40.92 14.70
CA ARG A 115 22.52 -41.68 15.98
C ARG A 115 22.88 -43.16 15.81
N GLY A 116 23.38 -43.58 14.64
CA GLY A 116 23.51 -45.01 14.35
C GLY A 116 24.68 -45.52 13.51
N ARG A 117 25.53 -44.71 12.85
CA ARG A 117 26.65 -45.27 12.06
C ARG A 117 27.94 -44.47 12.16
N SER A 118 28.99 -45.22 12.48
CA SER A 118 30.40 -44.86 12.58
C SER A 118 30.93 -44.13 11.34
N ALA A 119 31.83 -43.19 11.62
CA ALA A 119 32.53 -42.32 10.69
C ALA A 119 33.26 -43.07 9.56
N SER A 120 32.99 -42.66 8.31
CA SER A 120 33.95 -42.73 7.22
C SER A 120 33.67 -41.65 6.18
N ALA A 121 34.70 -40.85 5.89
CA ALA A 121 34.81 -39.82 4.84
C ALA A 121 34.10 -38.48 5.09
N GLY A 122 34.88 -37.51 5.57
CA GLY A 122 34.49 -36.11 5.72
C GLY A 122 34.15 -35.45 4.39
N VAL A 123 32.86 -35.29 4.13
CA VAL A 123 32.34 -34.33 3.15
C VAL A 123 31.53 -33.31 3.94
N SER A 124 32.12 -32.13 4.07
CA SER A 124 31.66 -30.98 4.84
C SER A 124 30.16 -30.73 4.72
N ALA A 125 29.45 -30.73 5.85
CA ALA A 125 28.04 -30.30 6.03
C ALA A 125 27.80 -28.79 5.73
N ASN A 126 28.72 -28.17 4.99
CA ASN A 126 28.71 -26.78 4.58
C ASN A 126 29.07 -26.62 3.09
N ARG A 127 29.03 -27.71 2.29
CA ARG A 127 29.20 -27.62 0.84
C ARG A 127 27.87 -27.24 0.20
N ASP A 128 27.86 -26.04 -0.35
CA ASP A 128 26.79 -25.55 -1.20
C ASP A 128 26.49 -26.55 -2.36
N PHE A 129 25.23 -26.67 -2.76
CA PHE A 129 24.85 -27.58 -3.85
C PHE A 129 25.53 -27.17 -5.17
N HIS A 130 25.84 -28.15 -6.01
CA HIS A 130 26.29 -27.89 -7.39
C HIS A 130 25.25 -27.04 -8.14
N SER A 131 25.72 -26.19 -9.06
CA SER A 131 24.86 -25.26 -9.81
C SER A 131 23.68 -25.96 -10.50
N ASP A 132 23.92 -27.14 -11.05
CA ASP A 132 22.91 -27.89 -11.81
C ASP A 132 21.76 -28.37 -10.92
N TYR A 133 22.07 -28.74 -9.67
CA TYR A 133 21.06 -29.14 -8.70
C TYR A 133 20.21 -27.96 -8.24
N LYS A 134 20.82 -26.77 -8.05
CA LYS A 134 20.06 -25.54 -7.77
C LYS A 134 19.16 -25.14 -8.93
N ASN A 135 19.67 -25.21 -10.15
CA ASN A 135 18.88 -24.93 -11.36
C ASN A 135 17.69 -25.89 -11.48
N CYS A 136 17.91 -27.18 -11.19
CA CYS A 136 16.82 -28.15 -11.16
C CYS A 136 15.73 -27.76 -10.15
N LEU A 137 16.10 -27.40 -8.91
CA LEU A 137 15.16 -26.94 -7.88
C LEU A 137 14.37 -25.70 -8.34
N VAL A 138 15.04 -24.73 -8.96
CA VAL A 138 14.39 -23.53 -9.54
C VAL A 138 13.36 -23.91 -10.61
N HIS A 139 13.66 -24.88 -11.46
CA HIS A 139 12.77 -25.34 -12.53
C HIS A 139 11.58 -26.15 -12.02
N THR A 140 11.73 -26.93 -10.94
CA THR A 140 10.64 -27.73 -10.35
C THR A 140 9.80 -26.97 -9.33
N TYR A 141 10.11 -25.68 -9.09
CA TYR A 141 9.39 -24.82 -8.16
C TYR A 141 7.86 -24.81 -8.37
N ASP A 142 7.40 -24.70 -9.61
CA ASP A 142 5.96 -24.61 -9.93
C ASP A 142 5.20 -25.91 -9.65
N GLU A 143 5.89 -27.04 -9.80
CA GLU A 143 5.35 -28.37 -9.54
C GLU A 143 5.31 -28.67 -8.03
N LEU A 144 6.38 -28.31 -7.31
CA LEU A 144 6.54 -28.62 -5.90
C LEU A 144 5.82 -27.64 -4.97
N LYS A 145 5.63 -26.39 -5.39
CA LYS A 145 5.03 -25.29 -4.61
C LYS A 145 5.50 -25.29 -3.14
N PRO A 146 6.81 -25.15 -2.89
CA PRO A 146 7.41 -25.37 -1.57
C PRO A 146 6.91 -24.40 -0.50
N PHE A 147 6.39 -23.24 -0.90
CA PHE A 147 5.84 -22.22 0.00
C PHE A 147 4.30 -22.20 0.03
N GLY A 148 3.66 -23.24 -0.52
CA GLY A 148 2.21 -23.37 -0.55
C GLY A 148 1.52 -22.21 -1.28
N MET A 149 0.43 -21.71 -0.69
CA MET A 149 -0.36 -20.60 -1.25
C MET A 149 0.20 -19.21 -0.92
N VAL A 150 1.24 -19.12 -0.08
CA VAL A 150 1.75 -17.85 0.44
C VAL A 150 2.20 -16.90 -0.69
N PRO A 151 2.95 -17.32 -1.72
CA PRO A 151 3.34 -16.43 -2.81
C PRO A 151 2.15 -15.80 -3.54
N GLN A 152 1.10 -16.58 -3.82
CA GLN A 152 -0.09 -16.11 -4.53
C GLN A 152 -0.92 -15.17 -3.66
N GLN A 153 -1.13 -15.52 -2.39
CA GLN A 153 -1.87 -14.69 -1.44
C GLN A 153 -1.15 -13.36 -1.20
N LEU A 154 0.18 -13.39 -1.03
CA LEU A 154 1.00 -12.19 -0.85
C LEU A 154 0.94 -11.27 -2.07
N SER A 155 1.07 -11.83 -3.28
CA SER A 155 0.96 -11.06 -4.51
C SER A 155 -0.40 -10.38 -4.63
N SER A 156 -1.50 -11.14 -4.43
CA SER A 156 -2.86 -10.60 -4.52
C SER A 156 -3.15 -9.54 -3.46
N SER A 157 -2.69 -9.71 -2.22
CA SER A 157 -2.91 -8.73 -1.15
C SER A 157 -2.08 -7.45 -1.38
N LEU A 158 -0.85 -7.58 -1.88
CA LEU A 158 -0.03 -6.43 -2.27
C LEU A 158 -0.66 -5.64 -3.43
N VAL A 159 -1.11 -6.32 -4.50
CA VAL A 159 -1.78 -5.66 -5.63
C VAL A 159 -2.99 -4.86 -5.16
N SER A 160 -3.87 -5.50 -4.39
CA SER A 160 -5.10 -4.86 -3.89
C SER A 160 -4.80 -3.65 -3.01
N SER A 161 -3.95 -3.82 -1.99
CA SER A 161 -3.66 -2.78 -1.00
C SER A 161 -2.86 -1.61 -1.56
N VAL A 162 -1.85 -1.87 -2.41
CA VAL A 162 -1.05 -0.84 -3.07
C VAL A 162 -1.89 -0.07 -4.08
N SER A 163 -2.73 -0.76 -4.85
CA SER A 163 -3.65 -0.12 -5.80
C SER A 163 -4.60 0.85 -5.09
N ALA A 164 -5.26 0.41 -4.01
CA ALA A 164 -6.15 1.29 -3.25
C ALA A 164 -5.43 2.54 -2.70
N ALA A 165 -4.23 2.38 -2.16
CA ALA A 165 -3.42 3.48 -1.64
C ALA A 165 -2.95 4.45 -2.74
N SER A 166 -2.51 3.91 -3.88
CA SER A 166 -2.09 4.68 -5.06
C SER A 166 -3.24 5.50 -5.64
N VAL A 167 -4.42 4.89 -5.77
CA VAL A 167 -5.65 5.58 -6.22
C VAL A 167 -6.03 6.70 -5.24
N LEU A 168 -5.91 6.49 -3.93
CA LEU A 168 -6.20 7.53 -2.94
C LEU A 168 -5.22 8.71 -3.06
N LEU A 169 -3.92 8.43 -3.14
CA LEU A 169 -2.89 9.46 -3.34
C LEU A 169 -3.13 10.25 -4.63
N ARG A 170 -3.49 9.56 -5.72
CA ARG A 170 -3.83 10.18 -6.99
C ARG A 170 -5.07 11.05 -6.89
N ALA A 171 -6.14 10.55 -6.29
CA ALA A 171 -7.38 11.29 -6.10
C ALA A 171 -7.13 12.59 -5.31
N LEU A 172 -6.28 12.54 -4.28
CA LEU A 172 -5.90 13.73 -3.50
C LEU A 172 -5.09 14.73 -4.35
N ARG A 173 -4.10 14.25 -5.11
CA ARG A 173 -3.27 15.08 -5.98
C ARG A 173 -4.08 15.73 -7.10
N GLU A 174 -4.86 14.94 -7.84
CA GLU A 174 -5.70 15.44 -8.93
C GLU A 174 -6.83 16.33 -8.42
N GLY A 175 -7.39 16.05 -7.25
CA GLY A 175 -8.34 16.95 -6.59
C GLY A 175 -7.74 18.33 -6.30
N SER A 176 -6.47 18.40 -5.86
CA SER A 176 -5.79 19.68 -5.70
C SER A 176 -5.52 20.41 -7.03
N GLU A 177 -5.21 19.67 -8.09
CA GLU A 177 -5.03 20.24 -9.45
C GLU A 177 -6.34 20.82 -10.01
N VAL A 178 -7.48 20.17 -9.76
CA VAL A 178 -8.80 20.70 -10.12
C VAL A 178 -9.06 22.03 -9.39
N LEU A 179 -8.74 22.10 -8.10
CA LEU A 179 -8.89 23.32 -7.31
C LEU A 179 -7.94 24.43 -7.79
N LEU A 180 -6.70 24.10 -8.17
CA LEU A 180 -5.75 25.03 -8.77
C LEU A 180 -6.34 25.68 -10.04
N ARG A 181 -6.86 24.87 -10.96
CA ARG A 181 -7.49 25.38 -12.20
C ARG A 181 -8.73 26.22 -11.91
N LEU A 182 -9.49 25.88 -10.89
CA LEU A 182 -10.65 26.65 -10.48
C LEU A 182 -10.30 28.06 -9.97
N GLU A 183 -9.06 28.28 -9.50
CA GLU A 183 -8.60 29.63 -9.14
C GLU A 183 -8.41 30.56 -10.34
N GLU A 184 -8.21 30.02 -11.53
CA GLU A 184 -8.05 30.80 -12.76
C GLU A 184 -9.41 31.27 -13.30
N VAL A 185 -10.48 30.59 -12.94
CA VAL A 185 -11.85 30.93 -13.33
C VAL A 185 -12.27 32.29 -12.73
N GLY A 186 -12.98 33.07 -13.53
CA GLY A 186 -13.55 34.38 -13.16
C GLY A 186 -15.05 34.41 -13.38
N VAL A 187 -15.72 35.44 -12.85
CA VAL A 187 -17.16 35.62 -13.00
C VAL A 187 -17.47 36.16 -14.41
N SER A 188 -17.85 35.26 -15.32
CA SER A 188 -18.23 35.57 -16.69
C SER A 188 -19.70 36.01 -16.82
N ALA A 189 -20.59 35.52 -15.95
CA ALA A 189 -22.03 35.74 -16.02
C ALA A 189 -22.44 37.22 -15.73
N PRO A 190 -23.08 37.92 -16.68
CA PRO A 190 -23.56 39.29 -16.47
C PRO A 190 -24.61 39.41 -15.36
N SER A 191 -25.43 38.37 -15.18
CA SER A 191 -26.48 38.27 -14.14
C SER A 191 -25.87 38.37 -12.74
N CYS A 192 -24.83 37.58 -12.45
CA CYS A 192 -24.10 37.62 -11.19
C CYS A 192 -23.43 38.99 -10.97
N ARG A 193 -22.75 39.55 -11.99
CA ARG A 193 -22.14 40.89 -11.87
C ARG A 193 -23.17 41.97 -11.53
N LYS A 194 -24.37 41.91 -12.12
CA LYS A 194 -25.47 42.84 -11.82
C LYS A 194 -26.04 42.65 -10.42
N ALA A 195 -26.20 41.39 -9.98
CA ALA A 195 -26.68 41.06 -8.64
C ALA A 195 -25.70 41.53 -7.54
N LEU A 196 -24.39 41.29 -7.72
CA LEU A 196 -23.35 41.75 -6.81
C LEU A 196 -23.29 43.29 -6.71
N LEU A 197 -23.43 44.00 -7.83
CA LEU A 197 -23.52 45.47 -7.83
C LEU A 197 -24.72 45.94 -6.98
N ARG A 198 -25.90 45.36 -7.23
CA ARG A 198 -27.14 45.72 -6.53
C ARG A 198 -27.04 45.50 -5.03
N MET A 199 -26.51 44.35 -4.64
CA MET A 199 -26.34 43.98 -3.24
C MET A 199 -25.36 44.90 -2.49
N ASN A 200 -24.23 45.27 -3.11
CA ASN A 200 -23.15 45.96 -2.42
C ASN A 200 -23.24 47.50 -2.47
N TYR A 201 -23.78 48.07 -3.56
CA TYR A 201 -23.60 49.51 -3.83
C TYR A 201 -24.88 50.28 -4.17
N CYS A 202 -25.97 49.62 -4.62
CA CYS A 202 -27.17 50.36 -5.04
C CYS A 202 -27.90 51.09 -3.90
N GLY A 203 -27.79 50.62 -2.65
CA GLY A 203 -28.34 51.33 -1.48
C GLY A 203 -27.68 52.70 -1.29
N SER A 204 -26.36 52.76 -1.40
CA SER A 204 -25.58 54.00 -1.28
C SER A 204 -25.83 54.99 -2.42
N CYS A 205 -26.10 54.50 -3.64
CA CYS A 205 -26.39 55.36 -4.80
C CYS A 205 -27.76 56.06 -4.72
N LYS A 206 -28.73 55.50 -4.00
CA LYS A 206 -30.10 56.04 -3.90
C LYS A 206 -30.29 57.10 -2.81
N ARG A 207 -29.21 57.70 -2.29
CA ARG A 207 -29.21 58.78 -1.28
C ARG A 207 -29.98 58.46 0.01
N TYR A 208 -30.11 57.19 0.37
CA TYR A 208 -30.39 56.88 1.76
C TYR A 208 -29.17 57.33 2.58
N ASN A 209 -29.38 58.11 3.65
CA ASN A 209 -28.35 58.61 4.58
C ASN A 209 -27.59 57.48 5.34
N HIS A 210 -27.64 56.25 4.83
CA HIS A 210 -26.96 55.09 5.37
C HIS A 210 -25.69 54.84 4.57
N LEU A 211 -24.64 55.62 4.85
CA LEU A 211 -23.30 55.41 4.29
C LEU A 211 -22.75 53.98 4.54
N HIS A 212 -23.40 53.18 5.40
CA HIS A 212 -22.96 51.85 5.82
C HIS A 212 -24.07 50.79 5.96
N ALA A 213 -25.22 50.93 5.27
CA ALA A 213 -26.25 49.88 5.31
C ALA A 213 -25.74 48.58 4.67
N LYS A 214 -25.59 47.51 5.49
CA LYS A 214 -25.27 46.17 5.03
C LYS A 214 -26.47 45.54 4.29
N PRO A 215 -26.24 44.67 3.29
CA PRO A 215 -27.34 43.94 2.67
C PRO A 215 -28.04 43.03 3.68
N CYS A 216 -29.36 42.87 3.55
CA CYS A 216 -30.12 41.91 4.35
C CYS A 216 -29.54 40.50 4.18
N ALA A 217 -29.56 39.68 5.25
CA ALA A 217 -28.98 38.34 5.22
C ALA A 217 -29.55 37.45 4.10
N GLY A 218 -30.87 37.44 3.91
CA GLY A 218 -31.51 36.66 2.84
C GLY A 218 -31.13 37.13 1.42
N LEU A 219 -31.02 38.44 1.21
CA LEU A 219 -30.53 39.00 -0.06
C LEU A 219 -29.08 38.57 -0.31
N CYS A 220 -28.23 38.66 0.73
CA CYS A 220 -26.83 38.24 0.66
C CYS A 220 -26.72 36.77 0.26
N GLN A 221 -27.41 35.87 0.97
CA GLN A 221 -27.38 34.44 0.71
C GLN A 221 -27.86 34.10 -0.70
N ASN A 222 -28.95 34.70 -1.17
CA ASN A 222 -29.49 34.44 -2.51
C ASN A 222 -28.53 34.88 -3.62
N VAL A 223 -27.94 36.08 -3.48
CA VAL A 223 -26.97 36.58 -4.46
C VAL A 223 -25.70 35.75 -4.47
N MET A 224 -25.16 35.41 -3.28
CA MET A 224 -23.96 34.59 -3.16
C MET A 224 -24.19 33.19 -3.73
N ARG A 225 -25.31 32.53 -3.40
CA ARG A 225 -25.65 31.20 -3.91
C ARG A 225 -25.79 31.19 -5.43
N GLY A 226 -26.51 32.14 -6.01
CA GLY A 226 -26.67 32.24 -7.46
C GLY A 226 -25.32 32.44 -8.16
N CYS A 227 -24.49 33.35 -7.64
CA CYS A 227 -23.14 33.57 -8.17
C CYS A 227 -22.21 32.35 -8.03
N LEU A 228 -22.31 31.59 -6.94
CA LEU A 228 -21.52 30.37 -6.74
C LEU A 228 -21.95 29.26 -7.71
N ILE A 229 -23.26 29.07 -7.93
CA ILE A 229 -23.76 28.10 -8.91
C ILE A 229 -23.21 28.43 -10.30
N GLU A 230 -23.21 29.70 -10.71
CA GLU A 230 -22.62 30.11 -11.99
C GLU A 230 -21.09 29.91 -12.03
N PHE A 231 -20.40 30.11 -10.89
CA PHE A 231 -18.94 30.03 -10.80
C PHE A 231 -18.41 28.58 -10.78
N VAL A 232 -19.04 27.66 -10.04
CA VAL A 232 -18.59 26.26 -9.89
C VAL A 232 -19.55 25.23 -10.50
N GLY A 233 -20.66 25.64 -11.11
CA GLY A 233 -21.76 24.74 -11.47
C GLY A 233 -21.36 23.60 -12.39
N ALA A 234 -20.49 23.87 -13.38
CA ALA A 234 -19.99 22.84 -14.29
C ALA A 234 -19.13 21.78 -13.59
N LEU A 235 -18.44 22.16 -12.49
CA LEU A 235 -17.59 21.26 -11.71
C LEU A 235 -18.38 20.48 -10.66
N ASN A 236 -19.53 21.01 -10.20
CA ASN A 236 -20.24 20.51 -9.03
C ASN A 236 -20.53 19.00 -9.10
N LYS A 237 -21.02 18.49 -10.25
CA LYS A 237 -21.34 17.07 -10.40
C LYS A 237 -20.09 16.18 -10.24
N GLY A 238 -19.03 16.47 -10.99
CA GLY A 238 -17.79 15.67 -10.95
C GLY A 238 -17.10 15.75 -9.59
N TRP A 239 -17.09 16.93 -8.98
CA TRP A 239 -16.53 17.14 -7.64
C TRP A 239 -17.31 16.36 -6.57
N SER A 240 -18.64 16.40 -6.58
CA SER A 240 -19.47 15.62 -5.66
C SER A 240 -19.19 14.12 -5.80
N THR A 241 -19.18 13.58 -7.03
CA THR A 241 -18.84 12.17 -7.28
C THR A 241 -17.46 11.81 -6.74
N LEU A 242 -16.44 12.65 -6.97
CA LEU A 242 -15.09 12.43 -6.42
C LEU A 242 -15.10 12.39 -4.89
N THR A 243 -15.72 13.38 -4.25
CA THR A 243 -15.74 13.47 -2.77
C THR A 243 -16.51 12.32 -2.13
N GLU A 244 -17.59 11.85 -2.78
CA GLU A 244 -18.36 10.69 -2.32
C GLU A 244 -17.58 9.38 -2.49
N ALA A 245 -16.82 9.23 -3.59
CA ALA A 245 -16.04 8.03 -3.87
C ALA A 245 -14.76 7.91 -3.02
N ILE A 246 -14.17 9.03 -2.58
CA ILE A 246 -12.97 9.02 -1.73
C ILE A 246 -13.25 8.43 -0.35
N VAL A 247 -14.45 8.63 0.21
CA VAL A 247 -14.79 8.14 1.56
C VAL A 247 -14.69 6.61 1.70
N PRO A 248 -15.36 5.79 0.85
CA PRO A 248 -15.21 4.34 0.93
C PRO A 248 -13.79 3.88 0.59
N LEU A 249 -13.07 4.57 -0.31
CA LEU A 249 -11.67 4.26 -0.63
C LEU A 249 -10.75 4.43 0.60
N ILE A 250 -10.94 5.49 1.39
CA ILE A 250 -10.25 5.67 2.68
C ILE A 250 -10.59 4.49 3.61
N GLY A 251 -11.84 4.02 3.60
CA GLY A 251 -12.26 2.82 4.34
C GLY A 251 -11.47 1.57 3.93
N THR A 252 -11.34 1.30 2.64
CA THR A 252 -10.53 0.18 2.10
C THR A 252 -9.08 0.29 2.51
N VAL A 253 -8.49 1.48 2.36
CA VAL A 253 -7.09 1.75 2.71
C VAL A 253 -6.80 1.53 4.20
N ARG A 254 -7.76 1.84 5.07
CA ARG A 254 -7.66 1.70 6.53
C ARG A 254 -8.13 0.34 7.07
N SER A 255 -8.57 -0.56 6.19
CA SER A 255 -9.08 -1.87 6.59
C SER A 255 -7.96 -2.76 7.14
N ASN A 256 -8.34 -3.90 7.72
CA ASN A 256 -7.37 -4.90 8.18
C ASN A 256 -6.50 -5.46 7.03
N GLU A 257 -7.04 -5.46 5.82
CA GLU A 257 -6.34 -5.85 4.58
C GLU A 257 -5.75 -4.63 3.84
N GLY A 258 -5.78 -3.46 4.48
CA GLY A 258 -5.25 -2.21 3.96
C GLY A 258 -3.72 -2.18 3.96
N ILE A 259 -3.18 -1.23 3.20
CA ILE A 259 -1.73 -1.14 2.90
C ILE A 259 -0.85 -1.05 4.15
N GLU A 260 -1.31 -0.39 5.21
CA GLU A 260 -0.53 -0.25 6.44
C GLU A 260 -0.30 -1.62 7.10
N ASN A 261 -1.35 -2.41 7.26
CA ASN A 261 -1.29 -3.73 7.86
C ASN A 261 -0.57 -4.72 6.93
N GLU A 262 -0.78 -4.58 5.63
CA GLU A 262 -0.09 -5.38 4.62
C GLU A 262 1.43 -5.18 4.74
N ILE A 263 1.91 -3.94 4.73
CA ILE A 263 3.34 -3.61 4.86
C ILE A 263 3.90 -4.08 6.21
N LYS A 264 3.18 -3.85 7.31
CA LYS A 264 3.63 -4.20 8.67
C LYS A 264 3.78 -5.71 8.89
N SER A 265 3.03 -6.52 8.15
CA SER A 265 3.01 -7.98 8.28
C SER A 265 3.88 -8.71 7.25
N LEU A 266 4.54 -7.99 6.33
CA LEU A 266 5.36 -8.59 5.28
C LEU A 266 6.46 -9.51 5.82
N ASP A 267 7.18 -9.09 6.86
CA ASP A 267 8.21 -9.90 7.52
C ASP A 267 7.64 -11.24 8.02
N GLY A 268 6.48 -11.20 8.67
CA GLY A 268 5.75 -12.37 9.13
C GLY A 268 5.27 -13.27 7.99
N LYS A 269 4.75 -12.71 6.90
CA LYS A 269 4.31 -13.49 5.72
C LYS A 269 5.48 -14.22 5.05
N LEU A 270 6.63 -13.55 4.92
CA LEU A 270 7.85 -14.16 4.38
C LEU A 270 8.39 -15.25 5.32
N SER A 271 8.35 -15.03 6.63
CA SER A 271 8.70 -16.03 7.64
C SER A 271 7.80 -17.27 7.56
N ASN A 272 6.47 -17.05 7.50
CA ASN A 272 5.47 -18.12 7.40
C ASN A 272 5.67 -18.99 6.15
N ALA A 273 6.05 -18.39 5.02
CA ALA A 273 6.40 -19.15 3.82
C ALA A 273 7.56 -20.12 4.11
N ILE A 274 8.66 -19.62 4.70
CA ILE A 274 9.82 -20.46 5.02
C ILE A 274 9.44 -21.54 6.02
N MET A 275 8.67 -21.20 7.07
CA MET A 275 8.20 -22.18 8.05
C MET A 275 7.34 -23.27 7.41
N HIS A 276 6.43 -22.91 6.50
CA HIS A 276 5.65 -23.89 5.76
C HIS A 276 6.53 -24.85 4.94
N ALA A 277 7.54 -24.32 4.25
CA ALA A 277 8.49 -25.14 3.50
C ALA A 277 9.26 -26.11 4.40
N MET A 278 9.64 -25.68 5.60
CA MET A 278 10.27 -26.52 6.62
C MET A 278 9.33 -27.63 7.10
N GLU A 279 8.06 -27.32 7.34
CA GLU A 279 7.05 -28.30 7.78
C GLU A 279 6.83 -29.42 6.75
N ILE A 280 6.78 -29.09 5.46
CA ILE A 280 6.62 -30.07 4.38
C ILE A 280 7.96 -30.66 3.89
N GLY A 281 9.07 -30.31 4.55
CA GLY A 281 10.44 -30.67 4.17
C GLY A 281 10.64 -32.15 3.83
N PRO A 282 10.20 -33.11 4.67
CA PRO A 282 10.35 -34.55 4.38
C PRO A 282 9.63 -34.99 3.09
N GLN A 283 8.51 -34.35 2.74
CA GLN A 283 7.79 -34.63 1.50
C GLN A 283 8.56 -34.05 0.29
N LEU A 284 9.09 -32.83 0.44
CA LEU A 284 9.91 -32.19 -0.57
C LEU A 284 11.17 -33.01 -0.87
N GLU A 285 11.86 -33.55 0.14
CA GLU A 285 13.03 -34.41 -0.07
C GLU A 285 12.71 -35.66 -0.89
N LYS A 286 11.57 -36.32 -0.60
CA LYS A 286 11.12 -37.50 -1.36
C LYS A 286 10.81 -37.15 -2.82
N GLN A 287 10.19 -36.00 -3.05
CA GLN A 287 9.83 -35.54 -4.41
C GLN A 287 11.07 -35.11 -5.20
N VAL A 288 11.98 -34.36 -4.57
CA VAL A 288 13.24 -33.90 -5.18
C VAL A 288 14.18 -35.08 -5.46
N GLY A 289 14.43 -35.92 -4.46
CA GLY A 289 15.35 -37.07 -4.58
C GLY A 289 14.79 -38.25 -5.38
N GLY A 290 13.46 -38.40 -5.44
CA GLY A 290 12.80 -39.51 -6.13
C GLY A 290 12.39 -39.24 -7.57
N ARG A 291 12.29 -37.97 -8.01
CA ARG A 291 11.80 -37.63 -9.35
C ARG A 291 12.34 -36.33 -9.95
N ALA A 292 12.33 -35.25 -9.18
CA ALA A 292 12.54 -33.92 -9.74
C ALA A 292 14.01 -33.64 -10.08
N CYS A 293 14.95 -34.01 -9.21
CA CYS A 293 16.38 -33.69 -9.37
C CYS A 293 17.31 -34.90 -9.19
N ALA A 294 16.81 -36.12 -9.35
CA ALA A 294 17.62 -37.33 -9.26
C ALA A 294 18.69 -37.35 -10.39
N PRO A 295 19.93 -37.81 -10.12
CA PRO A 295 20.94 -37.95 -11.15
C PRO A 295 20.46 -38.95 -12.22
N GLY A 296 20.04 -38.44 -13.39
CA GLY A 296 19.55 -39.24 -14.52
C GLY A 296 18.04 -39.20 -14.79
N SER A 297 17.24 -38.42 -14.06
CA SER A 297 15.79 -38.30 -14.31
C SER A 297 15.48 -37.33 -15.45
N GLY A 298 15.58 -37.82 -16.68
CA GLY A 298 14.80 -37.31 -17.80
C GLY A 298 13.42 -37.98 -17.78
N THR A 299 12.36 -37.16 -17.78
CA THR A 299 10.95 -37.49 -18.08
C THR A 299 10.14 -38.35 -17.08
N GLY A 300 8.93 -37.87 -16.75
CA GLY A 300 7.77 -38.73 -16.50
C GLY A 300 7.19 -38.79 -15.07
N ALA A 301 5.90 -38.45 -14.98
CA ALA A 301 5.00 -38.40 -13.81
C ALA A 301 4.91 -39.67 -12.92
N THR A 302 4.34 -39.54 -11.70
CA THR A 302 3.20 -40.36 -11.17
C THR A 302 2.94 -40.18 -9.65
N GLN A 303 1.93 -39.40 -9.24
CA GLN A 303 1.52 -39.31 -7.82
C GLN A 303 1.37 -40.69 -7.15
N ASN A 304 1.89 -40.82 -5.91
CA ASN A 304 1.44 -41.86 -5.00
C ASN A 304 1.48 -41.35 -3.55
N ASN A 305 0.29 -41.30 -2.95
CA ASN A 305 0.02 -40.96 -1.56
C ASN A 305 0.71 -41.93 -0.61
N THR A 306 1.35 -41.41 0.45
CA THR A 306 1.51 -42.20 1.68
C THR A 306 1.71 -41.32 2.92
N VAL A 307 0.90 -41.69 3.91
CA VAL A 307 0.70 -41.23 5.28
C VAL A 307 1.91 -40.60 6.00
N VAL A 308 1.69 -39.40 6.55
CA VAL A 308 2.62 -38.63 7.38
C VAL A 308 2.67 -39.21 8.81
N ARG A 309 3.88 -39.47 9.32
CA ARG A 309 4.15 -39.65 10.76
C ARG A 309 4.62 -38.33 11.35
N SER A 310 4.01 -37.90 12.46
CA SER A 310 4.35 -36.67 13.18
C SER A 310 5.76 -36.73 13.74
N VAL A 311 6.52 -35.63 13.60
CA VAL A 311 7.78 -35.41 14.33
C VAL A 311 7.72 -34.05 15.02
N SER A 312 8.23 -34.02 16.24
CA SER A 312 8.04 -33.02 17.28
C SER A 312 8.33 -31.57 16.89
N MET A 313 7.38 -30.70 17.27
CA MET A 313 7.48 -29.24 17.32
C MET A 313 8.69 -28.81 18.17
N LYS A 314 9.54 -27.97 17.59
CA LYS A 314 10.22 -26.91 18.35
C LYS A 314 9.50 -25.61 18.01
N PHE A 315 8.64 -25.17 18.93
CA PHE A 315 8.13 -23.81 18.93
C PHE A 315 9.32 -22.85 18.94
N VAL A 316 9.51 -22.12 17.85
CA VAL A 316 10.30 -20.87 17.88
C VAL A 316 9.34 -19.82 18.43
N PRO A 317 9.61 -19.22 19.59
CA PRO A 317 8.72 -18.18 20.12
C PRO A 317 8.68 -17.01 19.14
N MET A 318 7.48 -16.68 18.68
CA MET A 318 7.17 -15.38 18.08
C MET A 318 7.67 -14.29 19.02
N LEU A 319 8.72 -13.57 18.63
CA LEU A 319 9.08 -12.32 19.27
C LEU A 319 8.00 -11.30 18.92
N TYR A 320 7.00 -11.21 19.77
CA TYR A 320 6.07 -10.08 19.78
C TYR A 320 6.86 -8.83 20.14
N PHE A 321 7.16 -8.01 19.13
CA PHE A 321 7.50 -6.61 19.33
C PHE A 321 6.19 -5.86 19.57
N GLU A 322 5.89 -5.55 20.83
CA GLU A 322 4.89 -4.53 21.18
C GLU A 322 5.39 -3.18 20.68
N GLU A 323 4.78 -2.66 19.61
CA GLU A 323 4.92 -1.25 19.23
C GLU A 323 3.73 -0.45 19.74
N ASN A 324 4.04 0.52 20.59
CA ASN A 324 3.15 1.51 21.17
C ASN A 324 2.25 2.17 20.10
N HIS A 325 0.94 1.96 20.23
CA HIS A 325 -0.07 2.70 19.49
C HIS A 325 -0.11 4.18 19.93
N HIS A 326 0.58 5.05 19.21
CA HIS A 326 0.22 6.47 19.18
C HIS A 326 -0.75 6.72 18.02
N LEU A 327 -2.05 6.58 18.31
CA LEU A 327 -3.11 7.13 17.49
C LEU A 327 -2.93 8.65 17.37
N VAL A 328 -2.60 9.12 16.16
CA VAL A 328 -2.87 10.50 15.77
C VAL A 328 -4.38 10.64 15.67
N GLN A 329 -5.03 11.11 16.74
CA GLN A 329 -6.42 11.50 16.69
C GLN A 329 -6.56 12.77 15.84
N PHE A 330 -7.16 12.64 14.66
CA PHE A 330 -7.79 13.77 13.99
C PHE A 330 -9.02 14.20 14.80
N LYS A 331 -8.86 15.26 15.59
CA LYS A 331 -9.99 15.95 16.24
C LYS A 331 -10.86 16.58 15.15
N THR A 332 -12.02 15.99 14.89
CA THR A 332 -13.13 16.67 14.22
C THR A 332 -13.79 17.60 15.23
N THR A 333 -13.50 18.89 15.16
CA THR A 333 -14.32 19.90 15.85
C THR A 333 -15.65 20.05 15.10
N ASN A 334 -16.74 19.60 15.71
CA ASN A 334 -18.08 19.94 15.28
C ASN A 334 -18.63 21.05 16.20
N PRO A 335 -19.09 22.19 15.67
CA PRO A 335 -19.69 23.25 16.48
C PRO A 335 -21.22 23.06 16.59
N HIS A 336 -21.75 23.47 17.75
CA HIS A 336 -23.15 23.68 18.12
C HIS A 336 -24.01 22.50 18.62
N THR A 337 -24.39 22.60 19.90
CA THR A 337 -25.75 22.63 20.51
C THR A 337 -25.57 22.40 22.03
N ASN A 338 -26.26 22.99 23.00
CA ASN A 338 -27.17 24.11 23.17
C ASN A 338 -27.36 24.25 24.70
N ALA A 339 -27.69 25.47 25.16
CA ALA A 339 -28.52 25.80 26.33
C ALA A 339 -28.47 24.92 27.60
N THR A 340 -27.99 25.52 28.70
CA THR A 340 -28.81 25.90 29.88
C THR A 340 -28.07 26.98 30.65
#